data_AF-A0A7V6XJY9-F1
#
_entry.id   AF-A0A7V6XJY9-F1
#
_cell.length_a   1.000
_cell.length_b   1.000
_cell.length_c   1.000
_cell.angle_alpha   90.00
_cell.angle_beta   90.00
_cell.angle_gamma   90.00
#
_symmetry.space_group_name_H-M   'P 1'
#
loop_
_entity.id
_entity.type
_entity.pdbx_description
1 polymer ?
#
loop_
_entity_poly.entity_id
_entity_poly.type
_entity_poly.pdbx_seq_one_letter_code
_entity_poly.pdbx_strand_id
1 'polypeptide(L)' 'KAVITGDITQIDLPKGKYSGLEEARIVLKDVCGIEFVYLTDKDVVRHPLVQEIVKMYEDYSQKNTSP' A
#
# COMPACT_ATOMS: atom_id res chain seq x y z
N LYS A 1 -16.34 -15.90 -7.66
CA LYS A 1 -15.61 -14.63 -7.82
C LYS A 1 -14.53 -14.59 -6.75
N ALA A 2 -13.31 -14.18 -7.10
CA ALA A 2 -12.19 -14.11 -6.17
C ALA A 2 -11.65 -12.69 -6.16
N VAL A 3 -11.08 -12.27 -5.02
CA VAL A 3 -10.39 -11.00 -4.86
C VAL A 3 -9.03 -11.33 -4.27
N ILE A 4 -7.98 -10.78 -4.88
CA ILE A 4 -6.62 -10.89 -4.39
C ILE A 4 -6.24 -9.51 -3.86
N THR A 5 -5.81 -9.45 -2.61
CA THR A 5 -5.36 -8.22 -1.95
C THR A 5 -3.86 -8.30 -1.70
N GLY A 6 -3.18 -7.16 -1.75
CA GLY A 6 -1.76 -7.08 -1.39
C GLY A 6 -1.30 -5.63 -1.28
N ASP A 7 -0.14 -5.44 -0.64
CA ASP A 7 0.51 -4.14 -0.49
C ASP A 7 1.81 -4.14 -1.31
N ILE A 8 1.83 -3.33 -2.38
CA ILE A 8 2.98 -3.22 -3.29
C ILE A 8 4.23 -2.64 -2.59
N THR A 9 4.07 -1.96 -1.46
CA THR A 9 5.18 -1.37 -0.70
C THR A 9 5.90 -2.40 0.19
N GLN A 10 5.27 -3.55 0.46
CA GLN A 10 5.80 -4.59 1.34
C GLN A 10 6.46 -5.72 0.55
N ILE A 11 7.65 -5.45 0.01
CA ILE A 11 8.47 -6.45 -0.69
C ILE A 11 9.52 -7.00 0.28
N ASP A 12 9.18 -8.05 1.01
CA ASP A 12 10.11 -8.75 1.92
C ASP A 12 10.75 -9.97 1.23
N LEU A 13 11.44 -9.72 0.12
CA LEU A 13 12.10 -10.76 -0.68
C LEU A 13 13.63 -10.59 -0.65
N PRO A 14 14.40 -11.70 -0.70
CA PRO A 14 15.84 -11.65 -0.90
C PRO A 14 16.24 -10.78 -2.11
N LYS A 15 17.37 -10.09 -1.99
CA LYS A 15 17.91 -9.24 -3.07
C LYS A 15 17.95 -10.00 -4.40
N GLY A 16 17.44 -9.36 -5.46
CA GLY A 16 17.41 -9.93 -6.81
C GLY A 16 16.16 -10.75 -7.13
N LYS A 17 15.22 -10.94 -6.18
CA LYS A 17 13.90 -11.51 -6.48
C LYS A 17 12.89 -10.42 -6.82
N TYR A 18 12.10 -10.65 -7.86
CA TYR A 18 10.98 -9.81 -8.23
C TYR A 18 9.76 -10.11 -7.35
N SER A 19 8.94 -9.09 -7.10
CA SER A 19 7.65 -9.25 -6.42
C SER A 19 6.67 -9.96 -7.35
N GLY A 20 6.10 -11.09 -6.89
CA GLY A 20 5.09 -11.81 -7.66
C GLY A 20 3.79 -11.01 -7.85
N LEU A 21 3.46 -10.10 -6.92
CA LEU A 21 2.31 -9.21 -7.05
C LEU A 21 2.55 -8.19 -8.18
N GLU A 22 3.75 -7.64 -8.26
CA GLU A 22 4.12 -6.68 -9.31
C GLU A 22 4.23 -7.38 -10.67
N GLU A 23 4.78 -8.60 -10.71
CA GLU A 23 4.81 -9.42 -11.92
C GLU A 23 3.39 -9.75 -12.41
N ALA A 24 2.51 -10.21 -11.53
CA ALA A 24 1.12 -10.49 -11.87
C ALA A 24 0.39 -9.25 -12.41
N ARG A 25 0.65 -8.07 -11.83
CA ARG A 25 0.12 -6.79 -12.32
C ARG A 25 0.54 -6.51 -13.75
N ILE A 26 1.80 -6.79 -14.11
CA ILE A 26 2.31 -6.57 -15.48
C ILE A 26 1.76 -7.62 -16.45
N VAL A 27 1.76 -8.89 -16.06
CA VAL A 27 1.37 -10.03 -16.91
C VAL A 27 -0.13 -10.05 -17.19
N LEU A 28 -0.96 -9.68 -16.21
CA LEU A 28 -2.41 -9.82 -16.29
C LEU A 28 -3.14 -8.53 -16.67
N LYS A 29 -2.43 -7.42 -16.91
CA LYS A 29 -3.03 -6.08 -17.16
C LYS A 29 -4.04 -6.04 -18.33
N ASP A 30 -3.86 -6.90 -19.33
CA ASP A 30 -4.68 -6.91 -20.55
C ASP A 30 -5.67 -8.10 -20.59
N VAL A 31 -5.76 -8.87 -19.50
CA VAL A 31 -6.67 -10.03 -19.44
C VAL A 31 -8.10 -9.56 -19.23
N CYS A 32 -8.97 -9.89 -20.20
CA CYS A 32 -10.40 -9.58 -20.10
C CYS A 32 -11.01 -10.24 -18.86
N GLY A 33 -11.72 -9.44 -18.05
CA GLY A 33 -12.37 -9.91 -16.82
C GLY A 33 -11.53 -9.80 -15.55
N ILE A 34 -10.30 -9.28 -15.63
CA ILE A 34 -9.47 -8.91 -14.47
C ILE A 34 -9.42 -7.39 -14.35
N GLU A 35 -9.60 -6.88 -13.15
CA GLU A 35 -9.51 -5.46 -12.84
C GLU A 35 -8.52 -5.24 -11.68
N PHE A 36 -7.67 -4.22 -11.82
CA PHE A 36 -6.73 -3.81 -10.78
C PHE A 36 -7.24 -2.55 -10.10
N VAL A 37 -7.51 -2.65 -8.80
CA VAL A 37 -7.98 -1.53 -7.97
C VAL A 37 -6.86 -1.14 -7.01
N TYR A 38 -6.49 0.15 -7.03
CA TYR A 38 -5.47 0.71 -6.14
C TYR A 38 -6.15 1.56 -5.08
N LEU A 39 -5.94 1.21 -3.82
CA LEU A 39 -6.45 1.96 -2.69
C LEU A 39 -5.39 2.95 -2.19
N THR A 40 -5.86 4.12 -1.82
CA THR A 40 -5.06 5.21 -1.25
C THR A 40 -5.42 5.42 0.22
N ASP A 41 -4.70 6.30 0.91
CA ASP A 41 -5.03 6.73 2.27
C ASP A 41 -6.47 7.26 2.39
N LYS A 42 -7.00 7.85 1.31
CA LYS A 42 -8.37 8.38 1.23
C LYS A 42 -9.44 7.30 1.27
N ASP A 43 -9.10 6.08 0.85
CA ASP A 43 -10.01 4.95 0.81
C ASP A 43 -10.05 4.21 2.16
N VAL A 44 -9.21 4.60 3.11
CA VAL A 44 -9.12 3.96 4.42
C VAL A 44 -9.99 4.69 5.44
N VAL A 45 -11.13 4.07 5.78
CA VAL A 45 -11.94 4.52 6.92
C VAL A 45 -11.26 4.08 8.22
N ARG A 46 -10.78 5.05 8.98
CA ARG A 46 -10.17 4.83 10.30
C ARG A 46 -11.10 5.37 11.38
N HIS A 47 -11.06 4.74 12.54
CA HIS A 47 -11.70 5.30 13.73
C HIS A 47 -11.11 6.70 14.03
N PRO A 48 -11.91 7.70 14.42
CA PRO A 48 -11.43 9.08 14.64
C PRO A 48 -10.19 9.15 15.55
N LEU A 49 -10.20 8.40 16.66
CA LEU A 49 -9.05 8.30 17.57
C LEU A 49 -7.76 7.83 16.89
N VAL A 50 -7.84 6.85 15.98
CA VAL A 50 -6.67 6.34 15.27
C VAL A 50 -6.12 7.40 14.30
N GLN A 51 -7.00 8.19 13.67
CA GLN A 51 -6.57 9.31 12.81
C GLN A 51 -5.83 10.37 13.61
N GLU A 52 -6.34 10.73 14.79
CA GLU A 52 -5.67 11.68 15.70
C GLU A 52 -4.29 11.19 16.14
N ILE A 53 -4.17 9.91 16.52
CA ILE A 53 -2.89 9.31 16.89
C ILE A 53 -1.89 9.38 15.74
N VAL A 54 -2.29 8.99 14.52
CA VAL A 54 -1.41 9.05 13.34
C VAL A 54 -0.92 10.47 13.08
N LYS A 55 -1.82 11.46 13.12
CA LYS A 55 -1.47 12.88 12.93
C LYS A 55 -0.44 13.35 13.97
N MET A 56 -0.60 12.99 15.24
CA MET A 56 0.34 13.36 16.29
C MET A 56 1.75 12.80 16.04
N TYR A 57 1.85 11.57 15.54
CA TYR A 57 3.14 10.97 15.18
C TYR A 57 3.76 11.62 13.94
N GLU A 58 2.97 11.97 12.92
CA GLU A 58 3.45 12.71 11.75
C GLU A 58 4.04 14.07 12.14
N ASP A 59 3.31 14.84 12.97
CA ASP A 59 3.77 16.13 13.50
C ASP A 59 5.04 15.99 14.34
N TYR A 60 5.14 14.91 15.14
CA TYR A 60 6.32 14.61 15.95
C TYR A 60 7.53 14.28 15.06
N SER A 61 7.38 13.42 14.05
CA SER A 61 8.45 13.08 13.12
C SER A 61 8.97 14.30 12.37
N GLN A 62 8.08 15.19 11.87
CA GLN A 62 8.49 16.41 11.17
C GLN A 62 9.30 17.37 12.06
N LYS A 63 8.90 17.52 13.34
CA LYS A 63 9.64 18.36 14.30
C LYS A 63 11.03 17.82 14.65
N ASN A 64 11.22 16.51 14.66
CA ASN A 64 12.51 15.88 14.94
C ASN A 64 13.41 15.72 13.70
N THR A 65 12.95 16.10 12.51
CA THR A 65 13.73 16.05 11.27
C THR A 65 14.25 17.42 10.84
N SER A 66 14.24 18.41 11.74
CA SER A 66 14.95 19.68 11.55
C SER A 66 16.31 19.60 12.27
N PRO A 67 17.45 19.86 11.59
CA PRO A 67 18.76 19.95 12.23
C PRO A 67 18.87 21.14 13.19
#